data_AF-A0A7J5WWT6-F1
#
_entry.id   AF-A0A7J5WWT6-F1
#
_cell.length_a   1.000
_cell.length_b   1.000
_cell.length_c   1.000
_cell.angle_alpha   90.00
_cell.angle_beta   90.00
_cell.angle_gamma   90.00
#
_symmetry.space_group_name_H-M   'P 1'
#
loop_
_entity.id
_entity.type
_entity.pdbx_description
1 polymer ?
#
loop_
_entity_poly.entity_id
_entity_poly.type
_entity_poly.pdbx_seq_one_letter_code
_entity_poly.pdbx_strand_id
1 'polypeptide(L)' 'MATVQTCIIHLIRNTFKYASRKYWDKISADLKPIYTAPTAAEARLRWEEFAEKWGTPYPAIVTLWESAWEEGP' A
#
# COMPACT_ATOMS: atom_id res chain seq x y z
N MET A 1 15.05 -3.82 -18.35
CA MET A 1 13.97 -2.83 -18.18
C MET A 1 12.73 -3.55 -17.67
N ALA A 2 12.00 -2.93 -16.73
CA ALA A 2 10.86 -3.44 -15.96
C ALA A 2 11.18 -4.15 -14.62
N THR A 3 11.70 -3.40 -13.63
CA THR A 3 11.83 -3.83 -12.22
C THR A 3 10.70 -3.32 -11.31
N VAL A 4 9.67 -2.67 -11.86
CA VAL A 4 8.60 -2.03 -11.07
C VAL A 4 7.57 -3.06 -10.54
N GLN A 5 7.37 -4.16 -11.27
CA GLN A 5 6.43 -5.23 -10.90
C GLN A 5 6.83 -5.93 -9.58
N THR A 6 8.13 -6.02 -9.28
CA THR A 6 8.63 -6.60 -8.03
C THR A 6 8.48 -5.65 -6.84
N CYS A 7 8.67 -4.35 -7.04
CA CYS A 7 8.66 -3.37 -5.94
C CYS A 7 7.31 -3.31 -5.25
N ILE A 8 6.21 -3.24 -6.01
CA ILE A 8 4.87 -3.14 -5.43
C ILE A 8 4.42 -4.43 -4.74
N ILE A 9 4.75 -5.60 -5.30
CA ILE A 9 4.45 -6.89 -4.67
C ILE A 9 5.25 -7.05 -3.37
N HIS A 10 6.52 -6.62 -3.34
CA HIS A 10 7.31 -6.61 -2.11
C HIS A 10 6.74 -5.64 -1.08
N LEU A 11 6.27 -4.46 -1.49
CA LEU A 11 5.63 -3.48 -0.61
C LEU A 11 4.34 -4.03 0.02
N ILE A 12 3.48 -4.65 -0.79
CA ILE A 12 2.24 -5.31 -0.34
C ILE A 12 2.56 -6.45 0.63
N ARG A 13 3.54 -7.32 0.31
CA ARG A 13 3.96 -8.39 1.24
C ARG A 13 4.50 -7.84 2.55
N ASN A 14 5.26 -6.75 2.51
CA ASN A 14 5.81 -6.12 3.70
C ASN A 14 4.70 -5.48 4.56
N THR A 15 3.64 -4.97 3.93
CA THR A 15 2.44 -4.46 4.61
C THR A 15 1.82 -5.49 5.56
N PHE A 16 1.68 -6.73 5.10
CA PHE A 16 1.10 -7.81 5.92
C PHE A 16 1.97 -8.25 7.10
N LYS A 17 3.25 -7.85 7.16
CA LYS A 17 4.08 -8.08 8.35
C LYS A 17 3.65 -7.21 9.52
N TYR A 18 3.10 -6.03 9.25
CA TYR A 18 2.66 -5.08 10.28
C TYR A 18 1.16 -5.19 10.60
N ALA A 19 0.40 -5.84 9.72
CA ALA A 19 -1.03 -6.07 9.89
C ALA A 19 -1.34 -7.38 10.64
N SER A 20 -2.33 -7.36 11.54
CA SER A 20 -2.81 -8.59 12.17
C SER A 20 -3.58 -9.46 11.17
N ARG A 21 -3.37 -10.80 11.22
CA ARG A 21 -4.00 -11.78 10.31
C ARG A 21 -5.52 -11.65 10.22
N LYS A 22 -6.18 -11.23 11.31
CA LYS A 22 -7.63 -10.96 11.35
C LYS A 22 -8.10 -9.95 10.29
N TYR A 23 -7.24 -9.01 9.91
CA TYR A 23 -7.58 -7.93 8.98
C TYR A 23 -6.94 -8.09 7.60
N TRP A 24 -6.20 -9.17 7.35
CA TRP A 24 -5.50 -9.39 6.08
C TRP A 24 -6.43 -9.40 4.86
N ASP A 25 -7.62 -9.98 5.01
CA ASP A 25 -8.62 -10.02 3.93
C ASP A 25 -9.12 -8.61 3.59
N LYS A 26 -9.49 -7.83 4.63
CA LYS A 26 -9.93 -6.44 4.46
C LYS A 26 -8.83 -5.55 3.88
N ILE A 27 -7.62 -5.67 4.41
CA ILE A 27 -6.46 -4.91 3.94
C ILE A 27 -6.11 -5.29 2.50
N SER A 28 -6.17 -6.57 2.13
CA SER A 28 -5.99 -6.99 0.73
C SER A 28 -7.01 -6.37 -0.20
N ALA A 29 -8.28 -6.35 0.20
CA ALA A 29 -9.36 -5.76 -0.58
C ALA A 29 -9.18 -4.24 -0.75
N ASP A 30 -8.79 -3.53 0.31
CA ASP A 30 -8.54 -2.09 0.27
C ASP A 30 -7.23 -1.73 -0.47
N LEU A 31 -6.20 -2.59 -0.46
CA LEU A 31 -4.95 -2.38 -1.21
C LEU A 31 -5.09 -2.67 -2.71
N LYS A 32 -6.03 -3.56 -3.10
CA LYS A 32 -6.29 -3.93 -4.50
C LYS A 32 -6.41 -2.72 -5.45
N PRO A 33 -7.30 -1.76 -5.20
CA PRO A 33 -7.46 -0.60 -6.07
C PRO A 33 -6.21 0.28 -6.19
N ILE A 34 -5.25 0.19 -5.26
CA ILE A 34 -4.02 1.00 -5.27
C ILE A 34 -3.05 0.47 -6.33
N TYR A 35 -2.78 -0.84 -6.34
CA TYR A 35 -1.85 -1.44 -7.30
C TYR A 35 -2.48 -1.76 -8.66
N THR A 36 -3.81 -1.71 -8.77
CA THR A 36 -4.52 -1.83 -10.06
C THR A 36 -4.92 -0.48 -10.65
N ALA A 37 -4.60 0.64 -10.00
CA ALA A 37 -4.92 1.96 -10.52
C ALA A 37 -4.18 2.22 -11.85
N PRO A 38 -4.84 2.83 -12.86
CA PRO A 38 -4.23 3.04 -14.16
C PRO A 38 -3.27 4.23 -14.18
N THR A 39 -3.30 5.10 -13.16
CA THR A 39 -2.41 6.25 -13.02
C THR A 39 -1.86 6.37 -11.60
N ALA A 40 -0.68 6.97 -11.46
CA ALA A 40 -0.07 7.23 -10.15
C ALA A 40 -0.91 8.19 -9.29
N ALA A 41 -1.63 9.12 -9.92
CA ALA A 41 -2.56 10.03 -9.24
C ALA A 41 -3.74 9.28 -8.64
N GLU A 42 -4.35 8.34 -9.38
CA GLU A 42 -5.42 7.49 -8.82
C GLU A 42 -4.90 6.54 -7.75
N ALA A 43 -3.70 5.98 -7.92
CA ALA A 43 -3.06 5.17 -6.88
C ALA A 43 -2.88 5.98 -5.59
N ARG A 44 -2.47 7.25 -5.70
CA ARG A 44 -2.28 8.16 -4.57
C ARG A 44 -3.60 8.46 -3.86
N LEU A 45 -4.66 8.77 -4.61
CA LEU A 45 -5.99 9.01 -4.03
C LEU A 45 -6.49 7.78 -3.25
N ARG A 46 -6.37 6.59 -3.84
CA ARG A 46 -6.77 5.34 -3.17
C ARG A 46 -5.91 5.02 -1.96
N TRP A 47 -4.64 5.41 -1.99
CA TRP A 47 -3.74 5.31 -0.84
C TRP A 47 -4.16 6.24 0.30
N GLU A 48 -4.57 7.48 0.00
CA GLU A 48 -5.06 8.42 1.01
C GLU A 48 -6.30 7.85 1.73
N GLU A 49 -7.27 7.30 0.97
CA GLU A 49 -8.45 6.63 1.55
C GLU A 49 -8.05 5.43 2.43
N PHE A 50 -7.04 4.65 2.01
CA PHE A 50 -6.51 3.54 2.80
C PHE A 50 -5.85 4.04 4.09
N ALA A 51 -5.04 5.10 4.01
CA ALA A 51 -4.30 5.68 5.12
C ALA A 51 -5.24 6.33 6.15
N GLU A 52 -6.35 6.94 5.73
CA GLU A 52 -7.37 7.44 6.65
C GLU A 52 -8.01 6.30 7.46
N LYS A 53 -8.31 5.17 6.80
CA LYS A 53 -8.98 4.03 7.42
C LYS A 53 -8.05 3.19 8.31
N TRP A 54 -6.81 2.96 7.85
CA TRP A 54 -5.87 2.03 8.46
C TRP A 54 -4.67 2.70 9.11
N GLY A 55 -4.45 4.00 8.90
CA GLY A 55 -3.30 4.73 9.43
C GLY A 55 -3.31 4.91 10.94
N THR A 56 -4.48 5.06 11.57
CA THR A 56 -4.58 5.08 13.04
C THR A 56 -4.23 3.73 13.67
N PRO A 57 -4.81 2.59 13.25
CA PRO A 57 -4.45 1.29 13.83
C PRO A 57 -3.08 0.76 13.35
N TYR A 58 -2.60 1.18 12.19
CA TYR A 58 -1.36 0.69 11.58
C TYR A 58 -0.49 1.81 11.00
N PRO A 59 0.04 2.72 11.84
CA PRO A 59 0.85 3.85 11.38
C PRO A 59 2.14 3.40 10.66
N ALA A 60 2.72 2.26 11.06
CA ALA A 60 3.90 1.70 10.40
C ALA A 60 3.66 1.30 8.93
N ILE A 61 2.43 0.91 8.58
CA ILE A 61 2.05 0.65 7.19
C ILE A 61 2.06 1.95 6.40
N VAL A 62 1.56 3.04 6.99
CA VAL A 62 1.54 4.35 6.34
C VAL A 62 2.95 4.81 6.03
N THR A 63 3.84 4.80 7.03
CA THR A 63 5.24 5.20 6.84
C THR A 63 5.95 4.35 5.79
N LEU A 64 5.75 3.04 5.78
CA LEU A 64 6.36 2.14 4.78
C LEU A 64 5.99 2.55 3.34
N TRP A 65 4.73 2.86 3.10
CA TRP A 65 4.26 3.27 1.78
C TRP A 65 4.68 4.71 1.47
N GLU A 66 4.61 5.64 2.41
CA GLU A 66 5.07 7.02 2.16
C GLU A 66 6.55 7.06 1.77
N SER A 67 7.42 6.30 2.45
CA SER A 67 8.83 6.18 2.05
C SER A 67 8.99 5.57 0.66
N ALA A 68 8.18 4.57 0.29
CA ALA A 68 8.23 3.98 -1.05
C ALA A 68 7.79 4.97 -2.16
N TRP A 69 6.95 5.96 -1.84
CA TRP A 69 6.60 7.05 -2.77
C TRP A 69 7.66 8.14 -2.82
N GLU A 70 8.30 8.48 -1.70
CA GLU A 70 9.38 9.48 -1.64
C GLU A 70 10.65 9.01 -2.35
N GLU A 71 10.97 7.71 -2.27
CA GLU A 71 12.11 7.14 -3.01
C GLU A 71 11.89 7.15 -4.53
N GLY A 72 10.64 7.27 -4.99
CA GLY A 72 10.24 7.37 -6.39
C GLY A 72 10.50 6.10 -7.22
N PRO A 73 9.67 5.79 -8.24
CA PRO A 73 10.07 4.90 -9.32
C PRO A 73 11.08 5.54 -10.29
#